data_AF-A0A1H0DFD9-F1
#
_entry.id   AF-A0A1H0DFD9-F1
#
_cell.length_a   1.000
_cell.length_b   1.000
_cell.length_c   1.000
_cell.angle_alpha   90.00
_cell.angle_beta   90.00
_cell.angle_gamma   90.00
#
_symmetry.space_group_name_H-M   'P 1'
#
loop_
_entity.id
_entity.type
_entity.pdbx_description
1 polymer ?
#
loop_
_entity_poly.entity_id
_entity_poly.type
_entity_poly.pdbx_seq_one_letter_code
_entity_poly.pdbx_strand_id
1 'polypeptide(L)'
;MQREQRVEISQAGLELAIQEIKDDMFDTPACDYTVAKLLSHCGRFDDAEQLIDTMLLHWGASPDVVALVKKGYANIDALNDPTAMPRRSTAVSANAASA
;
A
#
# COMPACT_ATOMS: atom_id res chain seq x y z
N MET A 1 5.12 -3.04 21.78
CA MET A 1 4.33 -2.22 20.84
C MET A 1 5.21 -1.86 19.65
N GLN A 2 5.25 -2.71 18.62
CA GLN A 2 5.86 -2.32 17.35
C GLN A 2 4.77 -1.64 16.53
N ARG A 3 4.76 -0.29 16.57
CA ARG A 3 4.09 0.50 15.53
C ARG A 3 4.83 0.19 14.24
N GLU A 4 4.20 -0.47 13.29
CA GLU A 4 4.73 -0.46 11.93
C GLU A 4 4.94 1.01 11.54
N GLN A 5 6.17 1.31 11.13
CA GLN A 5 6.65 2.67 10.92
C GLN A 5 5.83 3.28 9.79
N ARG A 6 4.80 4.07 10.14
CA ARG A 6 4.21 5.04 9.22
C ARG A 6 5.37 5.89 8.71
N VAL A 7 5.47 6.02 7.40
CA VAL A 7 6.58 6.77 6.81
C VAL A 7 6.31 8.23 7.10
N GLU A 8 7.11 8.82 8.00
CA GLU A 8 7.14 10.25 8.22
C GLU A 8 7.81 10.90 7.01
N ILE A 9 7.01 11.27 6.02
CA ILE A 9 7.42 12.00 4.83
C ILE A 9 6.89 13.43 4.91
N SER A 10 7.68 14.41 4.47
CA SER A 10 7.17 15.76 4.32
C SER A 10 6.15 15.81 3.18
N GLN A 11 5.22 16.78 3.21
CA GLN A 11 4.25 16.95 2.13
C GLN A 11 4.94 17.12 0.76
N ALA A 12 6.01 17.91 0.70
CA ALA A 12 6.80 18.11 -0.51
C ALA A 12 7.50 16.82 -0.98
N GLY A 13 8.01 16.01 -0.04
CA GLY A 13 8.62 14.72 -0.37
C GLY A 13 7.59 13.72 -0.92
N LEU A 14 6.38 13.73 -0.38
CA LEU A 14 5.28 12.90 -0.87
C LEU A 14 4.84 13.30 -2.28
N GLU A 15 4.70 14.59 -2.55
CA GLU A 15 4.37 15.10 -3.87
C GLU A 15 5.42 14.72 -4.91
N LEU A 16 6.71 14.84 -4.54
CA LEU A 16 7.81 14.41 -5.41
C LEU A 16 7.74 12.91 -5.70
N ALA A 17 7.56 12.07 -4.68
CA ALA A 17 7.46 10.62 -4.87
C ALA A 17 6.26 10.22 -5.73
N ILE A 18 5.12 10.89 -5.58
CA ILE A 18 3.95 10.67 -6.44
C ILE A 18 4.26 11.05 -7.88
N GLN A 19 4.96 12.18 -8.10
CA GLN A 19 5.34 12.61 -9.44
C GLN A 19 6.31 11.61 -10.09
N GLU A 20 7.32 11.13 -9.35
CA GLU A 20 8.25 10.11 -9.84
C GLU A 20 7.53 8.82 -10.25
N ILE A 21 6.57 8.35 -9.45
CA ILE A 21 5.74 7.18 -9.81
C ILE A 21 4.98 7.42 -11.12
N LYS A 22 4.39 8.61 -11.28
CA LYS A 22 3.62 8.96 -12.47
C LYS A 22 4.50 9.07 -13.71
N ASP A 23 5.71 9.62 -13.57
CA ASP A 23 6.66 9.75 -14.66
C ASP A 23 7.18 8.38 -15.11
N ASP A 24 7.41 7.46 -14.17
CA ASP A 24 7.92 6.11 -14.45
C ASP A 24 6.83 5.16 -15.01
N MET A 25 5.63 5.20 -14.43
CA MET A 25 4.55 4.23 -14.73
C MET A 25 3.54 4.73 -15.76
N PHE A 26 3.60 6.03 -16.11
CA PHE A 26 2.65 6.70 -16.99
C PHE A 26 1.19 6.57 -16.51
N ASP A 27 0.25 6.97 -17.36
CA ASP A 27 -1.18 6.89 -17.09
C ASP A 27 -1.67 5.44 -17.25
N THR A 28 -1.57 4.66 -16.18
CA THR A 28 -1.99 3.26 -16.13
C THR A 28 -2.73 2.94 -14.83
N PRO A 29 -3.60 1.91 -14.80
CA PRO A 29 -4.26 1.49 -13.56
C PRO A 29 -3.27 1.08 -12.47
N ALA A 30 -2.11 0.54 -12.87
CA ALA A 30 -1.04 0.16 -11.94
C ALA A 30 -0.38 1.38 -11.29
N CYS A 31 -0.31 2.51 -12.00
CA CYS A 31 0.18 3.78 -11.45
C CYS A 31 -0.74 4.26 -10.32
N ASP A 32 -2.05 4.35 -10.58
CA ASP A 32 -3.04 4.77 -9.57
C ASP A 32 -3.01 3.87 -8.33
N TYR A 33 -2.94 2.55 -8.51
CA TYR A 33 -2.78 1.62 -7.39
C TYR A 33 -1.47 1.87 -6.60
N THR A 34 -0.37 2.16 -7.29
CA THR A 34 0.94 2.37 -6.64
C THR A 34 0.94 3.68 -5.84
N VAL A 35 0.32 4.73 -6.36
CA VAL A 35 0.10 5.99 -5.64
C VAL A 35 -0.79 5.78 -4.42
N ALA A 36 -1.92 5.06 -4.56
CA ALA A 36 -2.81 4.76 -3.45
C ALA A 36 -2.11 3.95 -2.33
N LYS A 37 -1.25 2.99 -2.73
CA LYS A 37 -0.43 2.22 -1.80
C LYS A 37 0.53 3.13 -1.02
N LEU A 38 1.22 4.06 -1.70
CA LEU A 38 2.10 5.03 -1.04
C LEU A 38 1.32 5.90 -0.04
N LEU A 39 0.19 6.45 -0.45
CA LEU A 39 -0.68 7.26 0.40
C LEU A 39 -1.11 6.49 1.68
N SER A 40 -1.45 5.21 1.53
CA SER A 40 -1.79 4.34 2.67
C SER A 40 -0.62 4.17 3.65
N HIS A 41 0.61 3.96 3.16
CA HIS A 41 1.81 3.86 4.01
C HIS A 41 2.18 5.17 4.71
N CYS A 42 1.80 6.30 4.13
CA CYS A 42 1.91 7.62 4.74
C CYS A 42 0.75 7.96 5.69
N GLY A 43 -0.23 7.06 5.85
CA GLY A 43 -1.41 7.26 6.70
C GLY A 43 -2.46 8.20 6.11
N ARG A 44 -2.37 8.53 4.82
CA ARG A 44 -3.36 9.33 4.06
C ARG A 44 -4.43 8.40 3.47
N PHE A 45 -5.21 7.78 4.35
CA PHE A 45 -6.17 6.75 3.95
C PHE A 45 -7.31 7.31 3.11
N ASP A 46 -7.86 8.47 3.47
CA ASP A 46 -8.95 9.10 2.73
C ASP A 46 -8.56 9.39 1.26
N ASP A 47 -7.33 9.88 1.04
CA ASP A 47 -6.81 10.15 -0.30
C ASP A 47 -6.55 8.85 -1.09
N ALA A 48 -6.07 7.81 -0.40
CA ALA A 48 -5.86 6.50 -1.00
C ALA A 48 -7.21 5.87 -1.42
N GLU A 49 -8.21 5.92 -0.55
CA GLU A 49 -9.55 5.39 -0.79
C GLU A 49 -10.21 6.12 -1.96
N GLN A 50 -10.18 7.46 -1.96
CA GLN A 50 -10.71 8.25 -3.06
C GLN A 50 -10.07 7.89 -4.41
N LEU A 51 -8.75 7.68 -4.44
CA LEU A 51 -8.08 7.26 -5.66
C LEU A 51 -8.56 5.87 -6.10
N ILE A 52 -8.65 4.90 -5.18
CA ILE A 52 -9.14 3.55 -5.48
C ILE A 52 -10.61 3.56 -5.97
N ASP A 53 -11.48 4.36 -5.34
CA ASP A 53 -12.89 4.53 -5.74
C ASP A 53 -13.01 4.99 -7.21
N THR A 54 -12.14 5.90 -7.63
CA THR A 54 -12.19 6.47 -8.98
C THR A 54 -11.60 5.56 -10.06
N MET A 55 -10.81 4.54 -9.70
CA MET A 55 -10.17 3.66 -10.69
C MET A 55 -11.16 2.94 -11.60
N LEU A 56 -12.30 2.46 -11.07
CA LEU A 56 -13.30 1.77 -11.89
C LEU A 56 -14.00 2.71 -12.87
N LEU A 57 -14.13 4.00 -12.50
CA LEU A 57 -14.69 5.02 -13.36
C LEU A 57 -13.72 5.44 -14.47
N HIS A 58 -12.43 5.55 -14.14
CA HIS A 58 -11.40 5.99 -15.07
C HIS A 58 -10.97 4.86 -16.04
N TRP A 59 -10.68 3.67 -15.50
CA TRP A 59 -10.06 2.57 -16.26
C TRP A 59 -11.04 1.49 -16.70
N GLY A 60 -12.28 1.54 -16.22
CA GLY A 60 -13.29 0.49 -16.43
C GLY A 60 -13.07 -0.76 -15.57
N ALA A 61 -13.97 -1.73 -15.68
CA ALA A 61 -14.02 -2.90 -14.81
C ALA A 61 -13.38 -4.16 -15.44
N SER A 62 -12.22 -4.03 -16.09
CA SER A 62 -11.47 -5.20 -16.55
C SER A 62 -11.03 -6.05 -15.34
N PRO A 63 -10.82 -7.38 -15.50
CA PRO A 63 -10.39 -8.24 -14.40
C PRO A 63 -9.16 -7.72 -13.65
N ASP A 64 -8.20 -7.13 -14.38
CA ASP A 64 -6.97 -6.58 -13.82
C ASP A 64 -7.23 -5.33 -12.97
N VAL A 65 -8.06 -4.40 -13.46
CA VAL A 65 -8.43 -3.19 -12.70
C VAL A 65 -9.20 -3.58 -11.44
N VAL A 66 -10.16 -4.51 -11.55
CA VAL A 66 -10.92 -5.01 -10.39
C VAL A 66 -10.00 -5.67 -9.36
N ALA A 67 -8.98 -6.42 -9.81
CA ALA A 67 -8.00 -7.01 -8.90
C ALA A 67 -7.16 -5.95 -8.17
N LEU A 68 -6.75 -4.89 -8.87
CA LEU A 68 -6.01 -3.77 -8.27
C LEU A 68 -6.87 -3.01 -7.24
N VAL A 69 -8.14 -2.73 -7.56
CA VAL A 69 -9.08 -2.05 -6.64
C VAL A 69 -9.28 -2.86 -5.36
N LYS A 70 -9.54 -4.18 -5.48
CA LYS A 70 -9.64 -5.09 -4.33
C LYS A 70 -8.37 -5.09 -3.49
N LYS A 71 -7.21 -5.10 -4.15
CA LYS A 71 -5.91 -5.05 -3.47
C LYS A 71 -5.69 -3.69 -2.78
N GLY A 72 -6.19 -2.60 -3.35
CA GLY A 72 -6.16 -1.26 -2.78
C GLY A 72 -6.88 -1.19 -1.43
N TYR A 73 -8.18 -1.54 -1.40
CA TYR A 73 -8.93 -1.56 -0.15
C TYR A 73 -8.35 -2.51 0.90
N ALA A 74 -7.96 -3.73 0.51
CA ALA A 74 -7.32 -4.66 1.43
C ALA A 74 -6.04 -4.09 2.07
N ASN A 75 -5.31 -3.25 1.34
CA ASN A 75 -4.09 -2.62 1.83
C ASN A 75 -4.40 -1.43 2.76
N ILE A 76 -5.45 -0.66 2.46
CA ILE A 76 -5.96 0.41 3.33
C ILE A 76 -6.43 -0.19 4.66
N ASP A 77 -7.28 -1.23 4.62
CA ASP A 77 -7.79 -1.91 5.81
C ASP A 77 -6.66 -2.43 6.70
N ALA A 78 -5.67 -3.10 6.10
CA ALA A 78 -4.54 -3.67 6.83
C ALA A 78 -3.66 -2.61 7.51
N LEU A 79 -3.52 -1.42 6.93
CA LEU A 79 -2.68 -0.34 7.47
C LEU A 79 -3.45 0.63 8.37
N ASN A 80 -4.77 0.70 8.21
CA ASN A 80 -5.64 1.55 9.02
C ASN A 80 -6.05 0.86 10.32
N ASP A 81 -6.14 -0.48 10.35
CA ASP A 81 -6.46 -1.23 11.57
C ASP A 81 -5.26 -1.27 12.55
N PRO A 82 -5.34 -0.61 13.72
CA PRO A 82 -4.27 -0.65 14.72
C PRO A 82 -4.09 -2.03 15.38
N THR A 83 -4.98 -2.99 15.11
CA THR A 83 -4.98 -4.35 15.67
C THR A 83 -4.52 -5.43 14.69
N ALA A 84 -4.31 -5.08 13.42
CA ALA A 84 -3.78 -5.97 12.39
C ALA A 84 -2.29 -6.27 12.63
N MET A 85 -1.99 -7.09 13.64
CA MET A 85 -0.64 -7.60 13.85
C MET A 85 -0.28 -8.52 12.67
N PRO A 86 0.83 -8.30 11.95
CA PRO A 86 1.38 -9.37 11.14
C PRO A 86 1.82 -10.48 12.09
N ARG A 87 1.25 -11.68 11.93
CA ARG A 87 1.82 -12.89 12.53
C ARG A 87 3.19 -13.11 11.88
N ARG A 88 4.22 -12.51 12.46
CA ARG A 88 5.61 -12.83 12.15
C ARG A 88 5.83 -14.25 12.68
N SER A 89 5.73 -15.24 11.79
CA SER A 89 6.14 -16.62 12.08
C SER A 89 7.62 -16.61 12.45
N THR A 90 7.94 -16.53 13.73
CA THR A 90 9.27 -16.83 14.23
C THR A 90 9.46 -18.34 14.15
N ALA A 91 10.01 -18.80 13.04
CA ALA A 91 10.67 -20.10 12.98
C ALA A 91 11.92 -20.03 13.89
N VAL A 92 11.74 -20.33 15.17
CA VAL A 92 12.81 -20.72 16.09
C VAL A 92 12.71 -22.23 16.27
N SER A 93 13.66 -22.97 15.70
CA SER A 93 14.19 -24.28 16.14
C SER A 93 15.08 -24.83 15.02
N ALA A 94 16.28 -25.35 15.24
CA ALA A 94 17.02 -25.59 16.46
C ALA A 94 18.51 -25.66 16.11
N ASN A 95 19.35 -25.05 16.94
CA ASN A 95 20.78 -25.34 16.98
C ASN A 95 20.97 -26.50 17.95
N ALA A 96 21.27 -27.70 17.45
CA ALA A 96 21.74 -28.80 18.26
C ALA A 96 23.12 -29.22 17.75
N ALA A 97 24.15 -28.65 18.37
CA ALA A 97 25.49 -29.20 18.36
C ALA A 97 25.48 -30.54 19.11
N SER A 98 26.17 -31.55 18.58
CA SER A 98 26.59 -32.70 19.37
C SER A 98 28.07 -32.93 19.09
N ALA A 99 28.81 -32.84 20.19
CA ALA A 99 30.17 -33.37 20.35
C ALA A 99 30.13 -34.90 20.41
#